data_AF-A0AB33KDJ1-F1
#
_entry.id   AF-A0AB33KDJ1-F1
#
_cell.length_a   1.000
_cell.length_b   1.000
_cell.length_c   1.000
_cell.angle_alpha   90.00
_cell.angle_beta   90.00
_cell.angle_gamma   90.00
#
_symmetry.space_group_name_H-M   'P 1'
#
loop_
_entity.id
_entity.type
_entity.pdbx_description
1 polymer ?
#
loop_
_entity_poly.entity_id
_entity_poly.type
_entity_poly.pdbx_seq_one_letter_code
_entity_poly.pdbx_strand_id
1 'polypeptide(L)'
;MHDETRTGRGSLRVRAATRLPGMSSGHDDEPIFVRSNWGTSRYVYNPRNPIGMGLIIGSLLFAAGAMYYLHASSSWSEGELRDAVNVAVRELEATPQTLGSWTGGYKSMIRDALEESGEGPSTGGVVYVEEANDPYDEDANPSVDLFEVRAKNVDAAFCLSVSPPEPDPGLTSVEVSLSIAVEEGGC
;
A
#
# COMPACT_ATOMS: atom_id res chain seq x y z
N MET A 1 69.45 76.78 36.24
CA MET A 1 70.78 76.24 36.59
C MET A 1 70.61 74.74 36.72
N HIS A 2 71.26 73.98 35.82
CA HIS A 2 71.29 72.51 35.61
C HIS A 2 69.94 71.86 35.22
N ASP A 3 69.70 71.41 33.98
CA ASP A 3 70.44 70.54 33.04
C ASP A 3 70.60 69.09 33.53
N GLU A 4 69.82 68.16 32.96
CA GLU A 4 70.40 67.08 32.15
C GLU A 4 69.34 66.31 31.36
N THR A 5 69.73 66.06 30.11
CA THR A 5 69.07 65.34 29.03
C THR A 5 68.98 63.82 29.25
N ARG A 6 67.87 63.18 28.82
CA ARG A 6 67.97 61.82 28.26
C ARG A 6 66.95 61.51 27.17
N THR A 7 67.54 61.31 25.99
CA THR A 7 67.05 60.78 24.73
C THR A 7 66.19 59.52 24.85
N GLY A 8 65.05 59.51 24.15
CA GLY A 8 64.21 58.32 23.95
C GLY A 8 63.29 58.49 22.73
N ARG A 9 63.86 58.33 21.53
CA ARG A 9 63.12 58.28 20.25
C ARG A 9 62.27 57.00 20.21
N GLY A 10 60.96 57.16 20.13
CA GLY A 10 60.01 56.07 19.91
C GLY A 10 58.78 56.58 19.16
N SER A 11 58.96 56.88 17.87
CA SER A 11 57.86 57.19 16.95
C SER A 11 57.06 55.91 16.68
N LEU A 12 55.87 55.79 17.26
CA LEU A 12 54.86 54.84 16.82
C LEU A 12 53.53 55.56 16.68
N ARG A 13 53.21 55.88 15.42
CA ARG A 13 51.92 56.34 14.96
C ARG A 13 50.87 55.28 15.31
N VAL A 14 49.99 55.56 16.27
CA VAL A 14 48.77 54.76 16.45
C VAL A 14 47.82 55.13 15.32
N ARG A 15 47.87 54.32 14.26
CA ARG A 15 46.88 54.34 13.18
C ARG A 15 45.54 53.91 13.75
N ALA A 16 44.50 54.67 13.43
CA ALA A 16 43.12 54.24 13.55
C ALA A 16 42.95 52.89 12.83
N ALA A 17 42.70 51.83 13.58
CA ALA A 17 42.34 50.53 13.04
C ALA A 17 40.82 50.46 12.90
N THR A 18 40.42 50.53 11.65
CA THR A 18 39.11 50.33 11.07
C THR A 18 38.32 49.21 11.76
N ARG A 19 37.09 49.58 12.14
CA ARG A 19 35.96 48.72 12.48
C ARG A 19 35.90 47.53 11.50
N LEU A 20 36.19 46.32 11.97
CA LEU A 20 35.97 45.11 11.19
C LEU A 20 34.46 44.93 10.99
N PRO A 21 33.97 44.81 9.74
CA PRO A 21 32.59 44.47 9.48
C PRO A 21 32.38 42.97 9.73
N GLY A 22 31.26 42.68 10.38
CA GLY A 22 30.41 41.54 10.06
C GLY A 22 31.07 40.18 10.14
N MET A 23 30.97 39.56 11.32
CA MET A 23 30.79 38.12 11.38
C MET A 23 29.42 37.83 10.74
N SER A 24 29.42 37.61 9.42
CA SER A 24 28.28 37.06 8.70
C SER A 24 28.18 35.59 9.10
N SER A 25 27.64 35.35 10.28
CA SER A 25 27.03 34.07 10.58
C SER A 25 25.74 34.04 9.75
N GLY A 26 25.87 33.60 8.50
CA GLY A 26 24.74 33.22 7.66
C GLY A 26 24.10 32.00 8.29
N HIS A 27 23.33 32.24 9.34
CA HIS A 27 22.37 31.30 9.86
C HIS A 27 21.06 31.69 9.19
N ASP A 28 20.66 30.92 8.20
CA ASP A 28 19.28 30.81 7.73
C ASP A 28 18.38 30.19 8.84
N ASP A 29 18.63 30.51 10.10
CA ASP A 29 17.87 30.10 11.27
C ASP A 29 16.77 31.14 11.52
N GLU A 30 15.86 31.28 10.55
CA GLU A 30 14.62 32.01 10.79
C GLU A 30 13.85 31.22 11.88
N PRO A 31 13.58 31.79 13.07
CA PRO A 31 13.00 31.03 14.16
C PRO A 31 11.55 30.61 13.85
N ILE A 32 11.20 29.35 14.13
CA ILE A 32 9.85 28.77 13.91
C ILE A 32 8.78 29.56 14.69
N PHE A 33 9.20 30.16 15.81
CA PHE A 33 8.38 31.05 16.63
C PHE A 33 8.98 32.45 16.67
N VAL A 34 8.25 33.44 16.16
CA VAL A 34 8.67 34.84 16.20
C VAL A 34 7.89 35.54 17.31
N ARG A 35 8.58 36.35 18.13
CA ARG A 35 7.91 37.12 19.19
C ARG A 35 7.07 38.23 18.54
N SER A 36 5.79 38.34 18.90
CA SER A 36 4.99 39.52 18.57
C SER A 36 5.53 40.74 19.32
N ASN A 37 5.81 41.84 18.62
CA ASN A 37 6.21 43.13 19.22
C ASN A 37 5.01 44.03 19.58
N TRP A 38 3.77 43.56 19.40
CA TRP A 38 2.57 44.32 19.71
C TRP A 38 2.03 43.97 21.10
N GLY A 39 2.67 44.54 22.14
CA GLY A 39 2.15 44.62 23.52
C GLY A 39 2.06 43.32 24.32
N THR A 40 2.02 42.15 23.69
CA THR A 40 2.06 40.84 24.35
C THR A 40 3.15 40.01 23.71
N SER A 41 4.17 39.64 24.49
CA SER A 41 5.29 38.78 24.09
C SER A 41 4.81 37.34 23.85
N ARG A 42 3.92 37.14 22.89
CA ARG A 42 3.38 35.84 22.49
C ARG A 42 4.16 35.35 21.27
N TYR A 43 4.61 34.10 21.35
CA TYR A 43 5.28 33.40 20.26
C TYR A 43 4.23 33.04 19.20
N VAL A 44 4.39 33.56 17.98
CA VAL A 44 3.50 33.28 16.84
C VAL A 44 4.28 32.45 15.83
N TYR A 45 3.64 31.38 15.33
CA TYR A 45 4.20 30.52 14.28
C TYR A 45 4.50 31.37 13.04
N ASN A 46 5.71 31.28 12.50
CA ASN A 46 6.08 31.96 11.27
C ASN A 46 5.80 31.06 10.07
N PRO A 47 4.71 31.27 9.31
CA PRO A 47 4.37 30.44 8.15
C PRO A 47 5.38 30.59 6.99
N ARG A 48 6.31 31.57 7.06
CA ARG A 48 7.38 31.75 6.06
C ARG A 48 8.67 30.99 6.43
N ASN A 49 8.68 30.22 7.52
CA ASN A 49 9.83 29.39 7.85
C ASN A 49 9.90 28.18 6.88
N PRO A 50 10.97 28.04 6.08
CA PRO A 50 11.11 26.96 5.11
C PRO A 50 11.10 25.56 5.75
N ILE A 51 11.57 25.44 7.00
CA ILE A 51 11.55 24.19 7.76
C ILE A 51 10.11 23.83 8.13
N GLY A 52 9.32 24.80 8.60
CA GLY A 52 7.92 24.59 8.92
C GLY A 52 7.09 24.18 7.71
N MET A 53 7.30 24.85 6.57
CA MET A 53 6.69 24.48 5.29
C MET A 53 7.12 23.07 4.85
N GLY A 54 8.41 22.76 4.98
CA GLY A 54 8.96 21.45 4.65
C GLY A 54 8.35 20.33 5.50
N LEU A 55 8.14 20.55 6.80
CA LEU A 55 7.47 19.60 7.68
C LEU A 55 5.99 19.41 7.34
N ILE A 56 5.29 20.48 6.94
CA ILE A 56 3.90 20.38 6.48
C ILE A 56 3.84 19.55 5.19
N ILE A 57 4.64 19.88 4.19
CA ILE A 57 4.67 19.13 2.92
C ILE A 57 5.10 17.68 3.15
N GLY A 58 6.16 17.46 3.93
CA GLY A 58 6.68 16.15 4.25
C GLY A 58 5.67 15.29 5.02
N SER A 59 4.96 15.85 6.00
CA SER A 59 3.91 15.12 6.73
C SER A 59 2.72 14.78 5.84
N LEU A 60 2.33 15.67 4.92
CA LEU A 60 1.26 15.39 3.95
C LEU A 60 1.66 14.29 2.97
N LEU A 61 2.88 14.33 2.43
CA LEU A 61 3.39 13.28 1.54
C LEU A 61 3.54 11.96 2.27
N PHE A 62 4.03 11.98 3.51
CA PHE A 62 4.12 10.78 4.35
C PHE A 62 2.73 10.19 4.63
N ALA A 63 1.76 11.02 5.01
CA ALA A 63 0.40 10.55 5.26
C ALA A 63 -0.26 9.99 3.99
N ALA A 64 -0.12 10.68 2.85
CA ALA A 64 -0.64 10.22 1.57
C ALA A 64 0.02 8.91 1.12
N GLY A 65 1.35 8.82 1.25
CA GLY A 65 2.11 7.61 0.93
C GLY A 65 1.76 6.44 1.83
N ALA A 66 1.64 6.66 3.14
CA ALA A 66 1.22 5.63 4.09
C ALA A 66 -0.20 5.15 3.82
N MET A 67 -1.14 6.07 3.53
CA MET A 67 -2.51 5.70 3.15
C MET A 67 -2.55 4.92 1.84
N TYR A 68 -1.79 5.34 0.82
CA TYR A 68 -1.69 4.61 -0.44
C TYR A 68 -1.12 3.21 -0.25
N TYR A 69 -0.05 3.07 0.54
CA TYR A 69 0.56 1.77 0.83
C TYR A 69 -0.41 0.83 1.53
N LEU A 70 -1.12 1.30 2.57
CA LEU A 70 -2.14 0.51 3.27
C LEU A 70 -3.31 0.15 2.36
N HIS A 71 -3.69 1.04 1.44
CA HIS A 71 -4.75 0.76 0.48
C HIS A 71 -4.32 -0.32 -0.50
N ALA A 72 -3.13 -0.18 -1.11
CA ALA A 72 -2.58 -1.15 -2.05
C ALA A 72 -2.35 -2.52 -1.40
N SER A 73 -1.98 -2.57 -0.12
CA SER A 73 -1.78 -3.84 0.61
C SER A 73 -3.09 -4.51 1.04
N SER A 74 -4.24 -3.87 0.83
CA SER A 74 -5.57 -4.37 1.22
C SER A 74 -6.57 -4.50 0.07
N SER A 75 -6.18 -4.05 -1.13
CA SER A 75 -6.98 -4.18 -2.34
C SER A 75 -6.35 -5.22 -3.26
N TRP A 76 -7.18 -6.09 -3.83
CA TRP A 76 -6.77 -6.88 -4.97
C TRP A 76 -6.52 -5.98 -6.18
N SER A 77 -5.48 -6.27 -6.94
CA SER A 77 -5.38 -5.83 -8.33
C SER A 77 -5.95 -6.89 -9.27
N GLU A 78 -6.34 -6.47 -10.48
CA GLU A 78 -6.80 -7.41 -11.53
C GLU A 78 -5.72 -8.44 -11.88
N GLY A 79 -4.44 -8.03 -11.92
CA GLY A 79 -3.33 -8.93 -12.21
C GLY A 79 -3.15 -9.99 -11.12
N GLU A 80 -3.13 -9.58 -9.86
CA GLU A 80 -3.05 -10.52 -8.73
C GLU A 80 -4.25 -11.48 -8.70
N LEU A 81 -5.46 -10.99 -8.98
CA LEU A 81 -6.65 -11.85 -9.05
C LEU A 81 -6.52 -12.87 -10.19
N ARG A 82 -6.07 -12.44 -11.38
CA ARG A 82 -5.83 -13.32 -12.52
C ARG A 82 -4.78 -14.38 -12.18
N ASP A 83 -3.68 -13.99 -11.56
CA ASP A 83 -2.61 -14.91 -11.19
C ASP A 83 -3.07 -15.89 -10.10
N ALA A 84 -3.80 -15.42 -9.07
CA ALA A 84 -4.38 -16.25 -8.03
C ALA A 84 -5.33 -17.31 -8.61
N VAL A 85 -6.23 -16.92 -9.52
CA VAL A 85 -7.16 -17.85 -10.19
C VAL A 85 -6.40 -18.91 -10.98
N ASN A 86 -5.38 -18.52 -11.76
CA ASN A 86 -4.60 -19.47 -12.55
C ASN A 86 -3.77 -20.42 -11.67
N VAL A 87 -3.22 -19.93 -10.56
CA VAL A 87 -2.49 -20.76 -9.58
C VAL A 87 -3.45 -21.75 -8.92
N ALA A 88 -4.60 -21.28 -8.45
CA ALA A 88 -5.62 -22.11 -7.81
C ALA A 88 -6.13 -23.21 -8.75
N VAL A 89 -6.42 -22.88 -10.02
CA VAL A 89 -6.83 -23.86 -11.03
C VAL A 89 -5.76 -24.92 -11.24
N ARG A 90 -4.50 -24.51 -11.42
CA ARG A 90 -3.39 -25.46 -11.59
C ARG A 90 -3.25 -26.40 -10.40
N GLU A 91 -3.46 -25.91 -9.19
CA GLU A 91 -3.39 -26.72 -7.97
C GLU A 91 -4.57 -27.69 -7.83
N LEU A 92 -5.78 -27.21 -8.11
CA LEU A 92 -6.99 -28.03 -8.13
C LEU A 92 -6.94 -29.14 -9.17
N GLU A 93 -6.37 -28.87 -10.35
CA GLU A 93 -6.19 -29.88 -11.40
C GLU A 93 -5.02 -30.84 -11.13
N ALA A 94 -4.00 -30.40 -10.38
CA ALA A 94 -2.82 -31.22 -10.11
C ALA A 94 -3.08 -32.37 -9.13
N THR A 95 -4.03 -32.20 -8.21
CA THR A 95 -4.32 -33.17 -7.15
C THR A 95 -5.79 -33.61 -7.19
N PRO A 96 -6.09 -34.91 -7.04
CA PRO A 96 -7.47 -35.36 -6.85
C PRO A 96 -8.10 -34.68 -5.62
N GLN A 97 -9.32 -34.16 -5.80
CA GLN A 97 -10.06 -33.45 -4.77
C GLN A 97 -11.07 -34.37 -4.10
N THR A 98 -11.25 -34.23 -2.79
CA THR A 98 -12.21 -35.06 -2.02
C THR A 98 -13.50 -34.28 -1.78
N LEU A 99 -14.60 -34.73 -2.38
CA LEU A 99 -15.93 -34.14 -2.25
C LEU A 99 -16.78 -34.89 -1.24
N GLY A 100 -17.59 -34.20 -0.44
CA GLY A 100 -18.55 -34.82 0.46
C GLY A 100 -19.31 -33.84 1.35
N SER A 101 -20.41 -34.32 1.95
CA SER A 101 -21.34 -33.49 2.74
C SER A 101 -20.70 -32.73 3.92
N TRP A 102 -19.51 -33.11 4.39
CA TRP A 102 -18.77 -32.42 5.47
C TRP A 102 -17.64 -31.50 4.96
N THR A 103 -17.00 -31.81 3.83
CA THR A 103 -15.86 -31.04 3.30
C THR A 103 -16.27 -29.78 2.55
N GLY A 104 -17.56 -29.67 2.19
CA GLY A 104 -18.09 -28.58 1.38
C GLY A 104 -17.99 -28.87 -0.12
N GLY A 105 -18.73 -28.10 -0.93
CA GLY A 105 -18.78 -28.24 -2.38
C GLY A 105 -17.64 -27.55 -3.12
N TYR A 106 -17.73 -27.47 -4.45
CA TYR A 106 -16.75 -26.80 -5.30
C TYR A 106 -16.50 -25.36 -4.89
N LYS A 107 -17.54 -24.61 -4.52
CA LYS A 107 -17.41 -23.23 -4.04
C LYS A 107 -16.43 -23.07 -2.89
N SER A 108 -16.47 -23.95 -1.89
CA SER A 108 -15.53 -23.86 -0.75
C SER A 108 -14.12 -24.21 -1.17
N MET A 109 -13.92 -25.26 -1.98
CA MET A 109 -12.55 -25.64 -2.39
C MET A 109 -11.93 -24.61 -3.34
N ILE A 110 -12.71 -24.02 -4.25
CA ILE A 110 -12.21 -22.94 -5.11
C ILE A 110 -11.78 -21.76 -4.25
N ARG A 111 -12.58 -21.37 -3.24
CA ARG A 111 -12.20 -20.31 -2.32
C ARG A 111 -10.94 -20.67 -1.53
N ASP A 112 -10.85 -21.88 -1.01
CA ASP A 112 -9.72 -22.33 -0.19
C ASP A 112 -8.43 -22.40 -1.05
N ALA A 113 -8.52 -22.87 -2.30
CA ALA A 113 -7.40 -22.87 -3.25
C ALA A 113 -6.96 -21.46 -3.66
N LEU A 114 -7.89 -20.51 -3.77
CA LEU A 114 -7.56 -19.10 -3.99
C LEU A 114 -6.83 -18.50 -2.77
N GLU A 115 -7.24 -18.87 -1.55
CA GLU A 115 -6.54 -18.47 -0.32
C GLU A 115 -5.15 -19.12 -0.20
N GLU A 116 -4.99 -20.38 -0.62
CA GLU A 116 -3.73 -21.11 -0.58
C GLU A 116 -2.75 -20.74 -1.70
N SER A 117 -3.25 -20.13 -2.79
CA SER A 117 -2.44 -19.67 -3.93
C SER A 117 -1.26 -18.76 -3.52
N GLY A 118 -1.37 -18.11 -2.36
CA GLY A 118 -0.36 -17.19 -1.83
C GLY A 118 -0.30 -15.85 -2.56
N GLU A 119 -1.20 -15.64 -3.53
CA GLU A 119 -1.34 -14.43 -4.31
C GLU A 119 -2.44 -13.54 -3.72
N GLY A 120 -2.26 -12.22 -3.80
CA GLY A 120 -3.22 -11.24 -3.29
C GLY A 120 -2.75 -10.42 -2.08
N PRO A 121 -3.63 -9.54 -1.56
CA PRO A 121 -3.27 -8.55 -0.57
C PRO A 121 -2.93 -9.19 0.78
N SER A 122 -1.73 -8.85 1.28
CA SER A 122 -1.23 -9.31 2.60
C SER A 122 -2.13 -8.98 3.79
N THR A 123 -3.01 -7.98 3.67
CA THR A 123 -3.89 -7.54 4.76
C THR A 123 -5.30 -7.24 4.27
N GLY A 124 -6.18 -8.24 4.32
CA GLY A 124 -7.57 -8.09 3.92
C GLY A 124 -7.73 -7.99 2.40
N GLY A 125 -8.77 -8.61 1.88
CA GLY A 125 -9.03 -8.70 0.45
C GLY A 125 -10.05 -9.80 0.23
N VAL A 126 -11.33 -9.43 0.26
CA VAL A 126 -12.40 -10.41 0.14
C VAL A 126 -12.53 -10.83 -1.31
N VAL A 127 -12.41 -12.13 -1.54
CA VAL A 127 -12.76 -12.80 -2.79
C VAL A 127 -14.14 -13.43 -2.64
N TYR A 128 -14.96 -13.28 -3.66
CA TYR A 128 -16.30 -13.83 -3.76
C TYR A 128 -16.29 -14.91 -4.84
N VAL A 129 -16.71 -16.12 -4.46
CA VAL A 129 -16.95 -17.23 -5.37
C VAL A 129 -18.45 -17.52 -5.34
N GLU A 130 -19.10 -17.36 -6.48
CA GLU A 130 -20.54 -17.55 -6.64
C GLU A 130 -20.80 -18.63 -7.69
N GLU A 131 -21.80 -19.48 -7.45
CA GLU A 131 -22.28 -20.41 -8.47
C GLU A 131 -23.05 -19.60 -9.51
N ALA A 132 -22.68 -19.78 -10.77
CA ALA A 132 -23.31 -19.12 -11.91
C ALA A 132 -24.26 -20.04 -12.67
N ASN A 133 -24.22 -21.35 -12.43
CA ASN A 133 -25.19 -22.28 -13.01
C ASN A 133 -26.60 -21.97 -12.51
N ASP A 134 -27.51 -21.63 -13.44
CA ASP A 134 -28.94 -21.56 -13.15
C ASP A 134 -29.54 -22.97 -13.27
N PRO A 135 -30.06 -23.56 -12.18
CA PRO A 135 -30.67 -24.88 -12.20
C PRO A 135 -31.94 -24.96 -13.08
N TYR A 136 -32.45 -23.83 -13.57
CA TYR A 136 -33.61 -23.73 -14.45
C TYR A 136 -33.28 -23.33 -15.89
N ASP A 137 -32.00 -23.14 -16.22
CA ASP A 137 -31.58 -22.85 -17.59
C ASP A 137 -31.44 -24.15 -18.39
N GLU A 138 -32.28 -24.30 -19.41
CA GLU A 138 -32.28 -25.48 -20.30
C GLU A 138 -31.07 -25.51 -21.25
N ASP A 139 -30.43 -24.36 -21.48
CA ASP A 139 -29.24 -24.22 -22.32
C ASP A 139 -27.93 -24.43 -21.53
N ALA A 140 -27.99 -24.48 -20.19
CA ALA A 140 -26.83 -24.75 -19.36
C ALA A 140 -26.29 -26.17 -19.61
N ASN A 141 -24.98 -26.28 -19.81
CA ASN A 141 -24.35 -27.58 -20.06
C ASN A 141 -24.35 -28.42 -18.76
N PRO A 142 -25.10 -29.54 -18.68
CA PRO A 142 -25.21 -30.32 -17.46
C PRO A 142 -23.94 -31.10 -17.10
N SER A 143 -22.90 -30.99 -17.93
CA SER A 143 -21.62 -31.69 -17.76
C SER A 143 -20.58 -30.84 -17.04
N VAL A 144 -20.87 -29.57 -16.75
CA VAL A 144 -19.93 -28.62 -16.15
C VAL A 144 -20.64 -27.75 -15.11
N ASP A 145 -19.93 -27.40 -14.04
CA ASP A 145 -20.37 -26.40 -13.08
C ASP A 145 -19.69 -25.05 -13.29
N LEU A 146 -20.50 -24.00 -13.46
CA LEU A 146 -20.01 -22.64 -13.64
C LEU A 146 -19.91 -21.89 -12.31
N PHE A 147 -18.75 -21.28 -12.08
CA PHE A 147 -18.50 -20.42 -10.93
C PHE A 147 -17.92 -19.07 -11.36
N GLU A 148 -18.50 -17.99 -10.86
CA GLU A 148 -17.96 -16.65 -11.02
C GLU A 148 -17.06 -16.28 -9.83
N VAL A 149 -15.84 -15.83 -10.13
CA VAL A 149 -14.88 -15.33 -9.15
C VAL A 149 -14.71 -13.82 -9.31
N ARG A 150 -14.90 -13.08 -8.20
CA ARG A 150 -14.72 -11.63 -8.12
C ARG A 150 -13.94 -11.23 -6.89
N ALA A 151 -13.21 -10.12 -6.96
CA ALA A 151 -12.62 -9.51 -5.78
C ALA A 151 -13.30 -8.18 -5.42
N LYS A 152 -13.30 -7.86 -4.13
CA LYS A 152 -13.83 -6.58 -3.66
C LYS A 152 -13.07 -5.40 -4.28
N ASN A 153 -13.81 -4.45 -4.84
CA ASN A 153 -13.29 -3.24 -5.49
C ASN A 153 -12.43 -3.51 -6.74
N VAL A 154 -12.63 -4.65 -7.39
CA VAL A 154 -12.02 -4.99 -8.68
C VAL A 154 -13.15 -5.24 -9.68
N ASP A 155 -13.11 -4.58 -10.83
CA ASP A 155 -14.15 -4.72 -11.85
C ASP A 155 -13.98 -5.99 -12.70
N ALA A 156 -12.84 -6.67 -12.58
CA ALA A 156 -12.59 -7.94 -13.25
C ALA A 156 -13.36 -9.09 -12.58
N ALA A 157 -13.92 -9.94 -13.44
CA ALA A 157 -14.56 -11.20 -13.08
C ALA A 157 -13.93 -12.32 -13.91
N PHE A 158 -13.95 -13.53 -13.36
CA PHE A 158 -13.48 -14.73 -14.04
C PHE A 158 -14.54 -15.82 -13.95
N CYS A 159 -14.90 -16.39 -15.10
CA CYS A 159 -15.84 -17.50 -15.18
C CYS A 159 -15.06 -18.82 -15.21
N LEU A 160 -15.32 -19.69 -14.25
CA LEU A 160 -14.71 -21.01 -14.11
C LEU A 160 -15.69 -22.07 -14.56
N SER A 161 -15.30 -22.90 -15.51
CA SER A 161 -16.04 -24.11 -15.90
C SER A 161 -15.38 -25.34 -15.29
N VAL A 162 -15.99 -25.93 -14.28
CA VAL A 162 -15.47 -27.08 -13.54
C VAL A 162 -16.09 -28.37 -14.06
N SER A 163 -15.26 -29.36 -14.38
CA SER A 163 -15.66 -30.70 -14.82
C SER A 163 -14.92 -31.76 -14.01
N PRO A 164 -15.55 -32.91 -13.65
CA PRO A 164 -16.98 -33.23 -13.76
C PRO A 164 -17.88 -32.35 -12.85
N PRO A 165 -19.22 -32.35 -13.03
CA PRO A 165 -20.11 -31.61 -12.15
C PRO A 165 -20.15 -32.24 -10.75
N GLU A 166 -20.59 -31.46 -9.76
CA GLU A 166 -20.60 -31.87 -8.37
C GLU A 166 -21.50 -33.12 -8.20
N PRO A 167 -20.98 -34.21 -7.61
CA PRO A 167 -21.76 -35.42 -7.41
C PRO A 167 -22.86 -35.17 -6.37
N ASP A 168 -23.98 -35.89 -6.50
CA ASP A 168 -25.10 -35.79 -5.56
C ASP A 168 -24.61 -35.88 -4.10
N PRO A 169 -25.07 -34.98 -3.22
CA PRO A 169 -24.63 -34.95 -1.83
C PRO A 169 -24.99 -36.26 -1.12
N GLY A 170 -23.98 -37.09 -0.90
CA GLY A 170 -24.06 -38.36 -0.19
C GLY A 170 -23.34 -38.34 1.15
N LEU A 171 -23.56 -39.36 1.98
CA LEU A 171 -22.82 -39.60 3.22
C LEU A 171 -21.37 -40.08 2.98
N THR A 172 -20.99 -40.33 1.72
CA THR A 172 -19.69 -40.87 1.31
C THR A 172 -18.87 -39.80 0.63
N SER A 173 -17.58 -39.73 0.96
CA SER A 173 -16.63 -38.90 0.24
C SER A 173 -16.23 -39.55 -1.08
N VAL A 174 -16.11 -38.76 -2.14
CA VAL A 174 -15.67 -39.21 -3.47
C VAL A 174 -14.43 -38.43 -3.88
N GLU A 175 -13.41 -39.13 -4.37
CA GLU A 175 -12.24 -38.49 -4.99
C GLU A 175 -12.53 -38.22 -6.46
N VAL A 176 -12.32 -36.99 -6.92
CA VAL A 176 -12.50 -36.57 -8.31
C VAL A 176 -11.24 -35.89 -8.82
N SER A 177 -10.89 -36.14 -10.07
CA SER A 177 -9.91 -35.34 -10.79
C SER A 177 -10.65 -34.24 -11.52
N LEU A 178 -10.33 -32.98 -11.21
CA LEU A 178 -10.97 -31.82 -11.80
C LEU A 178 -10.25 -31.40 -13.08
N SER A 179 -11.03 -30.92 -14.04
CA SER A 179 -10.55 -30.08 -15.14
C SER A 179 -11.32 -28.77 -15.09
N ILE A 180 -10.61 -27.65 -15.10
CA ILE A 180 -11.19 -26.33 -14.91
C ILE A 180 -10.74 -25.42 -16.05
N ALA A 181 -11.70 -24.94 -16.84
CA ALA A 181 -11.45 -23.91 -17.84
C ALA A 181 -11.73 -22.52 -17.25
N VAL A 182 -10.89 -21.53 -17.58
CA VAL A 182 -11.01 -20.15 -17.11
C VAL A 182 -11.28 -19.23 -18.29
N GLU A 183 -12.34 -18.44 -18.20
CA GLU A 183 -12.65 -17.37 -19.15
C GLU A 183 -12.61 -16.02 -18.43
N GLU A 184 -12.03 -15.00 -19.08
CA GLU A 184 -12.04 -13.64 -18.54
C GLU A 184 -13.39 -12.98 -18.81
N GLY A 185 -14.03 -12.47 -17.76
CA GLY A 185 -15.39 -11.95 -17.80
C GLY A 185 -16.30 -12.62 -16.76
N GLY A 186 -17.51 -12.08 -16.63
CA GLY A 186 -18.55 -12.71 -15.83
C GLY A 186 -19.12 -13.95 -16.51
N CYS A 187 -19.74 -14.79 -15.69
CA CYS A 187 -20.71 -15.77 -16.17
C CYS A 187 -22.09 -15.07 -16.24
#